data_AF-A0A3D5X745-F1
#
_entry.id   AF-A0A3D5X745-F1
#
_cell.length_a   1.000
_cell.length_b   1.000
_cell.length_c   1.000
_cell.angle_alpha   90.00
_cell.angle_beta   90.00
_cell.angle_gamma   90.00
#
_symmetry.space_group_name_H-M   'P 1'
#
loop_
_entity.id
_entity.type
_entity.pdbx_description
1 polymer ?
#
loop_
_entity_poly.entity_id
_entity_poly.type
_entity_poly.pdbx_seq_one_letter_code
_entity_poly.pdbx_strand_id
1 'polypeptide(L)'
;IQSPLNNVDNTCAVCHREEAEKLIENVYQRQDALHETRILLEEVLAKAHIEAKFAWDRGATAKQMENVLKLIRAAQWRWDYVGASHGSSFHAPFESARVIALGLEKAQGARIEITRVLASLGYAETIPLPDISTKAKAQEYIGLNMQKLNAEKKEFLDAVVPNWLKQAMEREATYPTKKFN
;
A
#
# COMPACT_ATOMS: atom_id res chain seq x y z
N ILE A 1 -3.05 22.67 -8.48
CA ILE A 1 -3.20 21.93 -7.19
C ILE A 1 -1.84 21.38 -6.83
N GLN A 2 -1.35 21.65 -5.62
CA GLN A 2 -0.01 21.29 -5.16
C GLN A 2 -0.03 21.06 -3.64
N SER A 3 1.11 20.69 -3.05
CA SER A 3 1.24 20.63 -1.59
C SER A 3 0.98 22.02 -0.97
N PRO A 4 0.11 22.13 0.06
CA PRO A 4 -0.05 23.37 0.82
C PRO A 4 1.25 23.83 1.48
N LEU A 5 2.16 22.91 1.79
CA LEU A 5 3.46 23.23 2.39
C LEU A 5 4.37 24.08 1.48
N ASN A 6 4.09 24.13 0.17
CA ASN A 6 4.83 24.97 -0.76
C ASN A 6 4.50 26.48 -0.60
N ASN A 7 3.40 26.81 0.10
CA ASN A 7 2.98 28.19 0.32
C ASN A 7 2.23 28.32 1.65
N VAL A 8 2.95 28.11 2.76
CA VAL A 8 2.40 28.11 4.13
C VAL A 8 1.73 29.43 4.47
N ASP A 9 2.27 30.55 4.01
CA ASP A 9 1.73 31.90 4.26
C ASP A 9 0.30 32.07 3.75
N ASN A 10 0.01 31.52 2.56
CA ASN A 10 -1.31 31.63 1.94
C ASN A 10 -2.22 30.42 2.20
N THR A 11 -1.77 29.43 2.98
CA THR A 11 -2.54 28.22 3.27
C THR A 11 -2.77 28.00 4.76
N CYS A 12 -1.71 27.95 5.57
CA CYS A 12 -1.80 27.69 7.00
C CYS A 12 -1.89 29.00 7.81
N ALA A 13 -1.05 29.99 7.50
CA ALA A 13 -0.92 31.23 8.28
C ALA A 13 -2.15 32.15 8.21
N VAL A 14 -3.07 31.86 7.28
CA VAL A 14 -4.40 32.50 7.24
C VAL A 14 -5.23 32.19 8.49
N CYS A 15 -5.01 31.03 9.12
CA CYS A 15 -5.73 30.58 10.33
C CYS A 15 -4.79 30.36 11.54
N HIS A 16 -3.56 29.95 11.31
CA HIS A 16 -2.55 29.64 12.33
C HIS A 16 -1.64 30.84 12.61
N ARG A 17 -1.14 30.95 13.84
CA ARG A 17 -0.24 32.05 14.28
C ARG A 17 1.15 31.56 14.68
N GLU A 18 1.35 30.25 14.64
CA GLU A 18 2.63 29.59 14.84
C GLU A 18 3.57 29.85 13.65
N GLU A 19 4.87 29.81 13.92
CA GLU A 19 5.90 29.92 12.89
C GLU A 19 5.75 28.84 11.80
N ALA A 20 5.96 29.22 10.54
CA ALA A 20 5.79 28.33 9.39
C ALA A 20 6.63 27.05 9.52
N GLU A 21 7.87 27.17 9.98
CA GLU A 21 8.78 26.05 10.22
C GLU A 21 8.20 25.07 11.25
N LYS A 22 7.57 25.58 12.33
CA LYS A 22 6.97 24.73 13.35
C LYS A 22 5.76 23.97 12.83
N LEU A 23 4.94 24.62 12.00
CA LEU A 23 3.81 23.97 11.34
C LEU A 23 4.29 22.84 10.42
N ILE A 24 5.32 23.08 9.61
CA ILE A 24 5.92 22.09 8.72
C ILE A 24 6.49 20.90 9.52
N GLU A 25 7.26 21.17 10.58
CA GLU A 25 7.83 20.15 11.46
C GLU A 25 6.72 19.25 12.04
N ASN A 26 5.62 19.84 12.52
CA ASN A 26 4.49 19.09 13.05
C ASN A 26 3.84 18.19 11.98
N VAL A 27 3.82 18.59 10.70
CA VAL A 27 3.32 17.74 9.61
C VAL A 27 4.23 16.54 9.39
N TYR A 28 5.55 16.77 9.26
CA TYR A 28 6.51 15.68 9.07
C TYR A 28 6.54 14.72 10.25
N GLN A 29 6.50 15.22 11.49
CA GLN A 29 6.44 14.37 12.68
C GLN A 29 5.28 13.35 12.62
N ARG A 30 4.09 13.78 12.16
CA ARG A 30 2.93 12.89 12.02
C ARG A 30 3.05 11.95 10.82
N GLN A 31 3.66 12.42 9.72
CA GLN A 31 3.96 11.57 8.57
C GLN A 31 4.91 10.45 8.95
N ASP A 32 5.99 10.74 9.65
CA ASP A 32 6.99 9.77 10.08
C ASP A 32 6.40 8.77 11.07
N ALA A 33 5.69 9.23 12.11
CA ALA A 33 5.05 8.34 13.09
C ALA A 33 4.01 7.40 12.45
N LEU A 34 3.22 7.88 11.49
CA LEU A 34 2.29 7.01 10.76
C LEU A 34 3.03 6.07 9.80
N HIS A 35 4.10 6.54 9.16
CA HIS A 35 4.90 5.72 8.25
C HIS A 35 5.53 4.53 8.98
N GLU A 36 6.15 4.75 10.14
CA GLU A 36 6.76 3.69 10.96
C GLU A 36 5.75 2.59 11.31
N THR A 37 4.58 2.97 11.80
CA THR A 37 3.53 2.01 12.19
C THR A 37 2.90 1.32 10.98
N ARG A 38 2.79 2.00 9.85
CA ARG A 38 2.34 1.42 8.58
C ARG A 38 3.31 0.36 8.07
N ILE A 39 4.62 0.65 8.08
CA ILE A 39 5.67 -0.31 7.69
C ILE A 39 5.61 -1.55 8.58
N LEU A 40 5.45 -1.39 9.90
CA LEU A 40 5.28 -2.54 10.79
C LEU A 40 4.09 -3.43 10.40
N LEU A 41 2.94 -2.83 10.08
CA LEU A 41 1.78 -3.58 9.60
C LEU A 41 2.05 -4.28 8.25
N GLU A 42 2.76 -3.63 7.33
CA GLU A 42 3.17 -4.21 6.04
C GLU A 42 4.04 -5.47 6.25
N GLU A 43 5.01 -5.40 7.16
CA GLU A 43 5.86 -6.55 7.49
C GLU A 43 5.07 -7.73 8.07
N VAL A 44 4.14 -7.45 8.99
CA VAL A 44 3.29 -8.51 9.57
C VAL A 44 2.35 -9.10 8.51
N LEU A 45 1.80 -8.27 7.62
CA LEU A 45 0.95 -8.74 6.52
C LEU A 45 1.71 -9.59 5.51
N ALA A 46 2.92 -9.16 5.11
CA ALA A 46 3.77 -9.94 4.21
C ALA A 46 4.06 -11.32 4.80
N LYS A 47 4.45 -11.38 6.09
CA LYS A 47 4.65 -12.64 6.81
C LYS A 47 3.36 -13.47 6.82
N ALA A 48 2.22 -12.89 7.19
CA ALA A 48 0.95 -13.61 7.26
C ALA A 48 0.55 -14.24 5.90
N HIS A 49 0.78 -13.56 4.77
CA HIS A 49 0.52 -14.12 3.44
C HIS A 49 1.44 -15.29 3.09
N ILE A 50 2.74 -15.14 3.35
CA ILE A 50 3.75 -16.19 3.10
C ILE A 50 3.47 -17.42 3.98
N GLU A 51 3.17 -17.20 5.25
CA GLU A 51 2.85 -18.24 6.22
C GLU A 51 1.53 -18.94 5.88
N ALA A 52 0.52 -18.20 5.42
CA ALA A 52 -0.73 -18.79 4.94
C ALA A 52 -0.49 -19.68 3.71
N LYS A 53 0.32 -19.24 2.74
CA LYS A 53 0.73 -20.08 1.61
C LYS A 53 1.43 -21.35 2.09
N PHE A 54 2.34 -21.22 3.05
CA PHE A 54 3.08 -22.35 3.60
C PHE A 54 2.16 -23.38 4.31
N ALA A 55 1.10 -22.91 4.98
CA ALA A 55 0.06 -23.78 5.53
C ALA A 55 -0.71 -24.51 4.43
N TRP A 56 -1.06 -23.82 3.34
CA TRP A 56 -1.68 -24.46 2.17
C TRP A 56 -0.79 -25.53 1.54
N ASP A 57 0.50 -25.23 1.35
CA ASP A 57 1.47 -26.19 0.80
C ASP A 57 1.62 -27.43 1.70
N ARG A 58 1.25 -27.35 2.99
CA ARG A 58 1.23 -28.45 3.96
C ARG A 58 -0.11 -29.17 4.09
N GLY A 59 -1.08 -28.85 3.24
CA GLY A 59 -2.37 -29.52 3.22
C GLY A 59 -3.38 -28.94 4.21
N ALA A 60 -3.21 -27.69 4.66
CA ALA A 60 -4.29 -26.99 5.35
C ALA A 60 -5.56 -26.99 4.48
N THR A 61 -6.71 -27.20 5.12
CA THR A 61 -8.00 -27.19 4.44
C THR A 61 -8.61 -25.80 4.41
N ALA A 62 -9.55 -25.55 3.48
CA ALA A 62 -10.32 -24.32 3.44
C ALA A 62 -11.03 -24.00 4.76
N LYS A 63 -11.52 -25.02 5.47
CA LYS A 63 -12.16 -24.85 6.77
C LYS A 63 -11.17 -24.39 7.84
N GLN A 64 -9.96 -24.95 7.86
CA GLN A 64 -8.90 -24.50 8.80
C GLN A 64 -8.44 -23.07 8.51
N MET A 65 -8.42 -22.67 7.23
CA MET A 65 -7.93 -21.36 6.81
C MET A 65 -8.99 -20.26 6.78
N GLU A 66 -10.28 -20.58 6.99
CA GLU A 66 -11.37 -19.61 6.87
C GLU A 66 -11.17 -18.38 7.77
N ASN A 67 -10.86 -18.60 9.05
CA ASN A 67 -10.64 -17.51 10.00
C ASN A 67 -9.36 -16.73 9.68
N VAL A 68 -8.28 -17.43 9.29
CA VAL A 68 -7.02 -16.82 8.84
C VAL A 68 -7.27 -15.83 7.71
N LEU A 69 -7.99 -16.25 6.67
CA LEU A 69 -8.27 -15.40 5.50
C LEU A 69 -9.14 -14.19 5.85
N LYS A 70 -10.12 -14.35 6.76
CA LYS A 70 -10.92 -13.22 7.27
C LYS A 70 -10.06 -12.19 8.00
N LEU A 71 -9.11 -12.65 8.82
CA LEU A 71 -8.19 -11.78 9.55
C LEU A 71 -7.21 -11.06 8.61
N ILE A 72 -6.59 -11.78 7.67
CA ILE A 72 -5.71 -11.18 6.64
C ILE A 72 -6.47 -10.13 5.83
N ARG A 73 -7.69 -10.46 5.36
CA ARG A 73 -8.53 -9.51 4.62
C ARG A 73 -8.83 -8.26 5.44
N ALA A 74 -9.23 -8.43 6.70
CA ALA A 74 -9.56 -7.32 7.59
C ALA A 74 -8.36 -6.44 7.93
N ALA A 75 -7.18 -7.04 8.08
CA ALA A 75 -5.93 -6.34 8.33
C ALA A 75 -5.47 -5.55 7.09
N GLN A 76 -5.44 -6.20 5.93
CA GLN A 76 -5.01 -5.56 4.68
C GLN A 76 -5.97 -4.44 4.25
N TRP A 77 -7.28 -4.61 4.45
CA TRP A 77 -8.24 -3.54 4.20
C TRP A 77 -7.93 -2.27 5.02
N ARG A 78 -7.57 -2.43 6.29
CA ARG A 78 -7.24 -1.31 7.19
C ARG A 78 -5.93 -0.64 6.81
N TRP A 79 -4.92 -1.46 6.51
CA TRP A 79 -3.65 -0.97 5.99
C TRP A 79 -3.87 -0.14 4.71
N ASP A 80 -4.58 -0.69 3.74
CA ASP A 80 -4.79 -0.08 2.43
C ASP A 80 -5.67 1.18 2.52
N TYR A 81 -6.71 1.16 3.35
CA TYR A 81 -7.55 2.34 3.61
C TYR A 81 -6.73 3.57 4.04
N VAL A 82 -5.71 3.37 4.88
CA VAL A 82 -4.82 4.45 5.33
C VAL A 82 -3.72 4.72 4.32
N GLY A 83 -3.07 3.67 3.81
CA GLY A 83 -1.93 3.75 2.89
C GLY A 83 -2.29 4.31 1.51
N ALA A 84 -3.53 4.14 1.05
CA ALA A 84 -4.00 4.65 -0.23
C ALA A 84 -4.17 6.18 -0.25
N SER A 85 -4.34 6.81 0.93
CA SER A 85 -4.38 8.27 1.04
C SER A 85 -3.03 8.81 1.50
N HIS A 86 -2.28 9.39 0.57
CA HIS A 86 -0.96 9.97 0.83
C HIS A 86 -0.98 11.13 1.84
N GLY A 87 -2.14 11.79 2.03
CA GLY A 87 -2.34 12.87 3.00
C GLY A 87 -2.98 12.45 4.31
N SER A 88 -3.21 11.15 4.55
CA SER A 88 -3.95 10.63 5.71
C SER A 88 -3.37 11.06 7.06
N SER A 89 -2.04 11.06 7.19
CA SER A 89 -1.31 11.53 8.38
C SER A 89 -1.51 13.02 8.67
N PHE A 90 -1.88 13.83 7.68
CA PHE A 90 -2.20 15.24 7.86
C PHE A 90 -3.70 15.45 8.07
N HIS A 91 -4.53 14.86 7.22
CA HIS A 91 -5.98 15.10 7.23
C HIS A 91 -6.70 14.43 8.41
N ALA A 92 -6.23 13.26 8.84
CA ALA A 92 -6.85 12.49 9.92
C ALA A 92 -5.82 11.62 10.67
N PRO A 93 -4.80 12.22 11.32
CA PRO A 93 -3.69 11.47 11.94
C PRO A 93 -4.16 10.44 12.97
N PHE A 94 -5.07 10.81 13.88
CA PHE A 94 -5.52 9.93 14.95
C PHE A 94 -6.36 8.76 14.43
N GLU A 95 -7.25 9.02 13.46
CA GLU A 95 -8.04 7.95 12.84
C GLU A 95 -7.13 7.02 12.03
N SER A 96 -6.16 7.56 11.30
CA SER A 96 -5.18 6.77 10.57
C SER A 96 -4.38 5.86 11.51
N ALA A 97 -3.86 6.41 12.61
CA ALA A 97 -3.14 5.63 13.62
C ALA A 97 -4.03 4.54 14.25
N ARG A 98 -5.29 4.85 14.58
CA ARG A 98 -6.26 3.88 15.11
C ARG A 98 -6.53 2.74 14.13
N VAL A 99 -6.73 3.06 12.86
CA VAL A 99 -6.99 2.05 11.80
C VAL A 99 -5.76 1.16 11.58
N ILE A 100 -4.56 1.72 11.54
CA ILE A 100 -3.30 0.95 11.46
C ILE A 100 -3.14 0.01 12.66
N ALA A 101 -3.37 0.51 13.89
CA ALA A 101 -3.29 -0.31 15.10
C ALA A 101 -4.28 -1.49 15.08
N LEU A 102 -5.52 -1.25 14.63
CA LEU A 102 -6.51 -2.31 14.45
C LEU A 102 -6.13 -3.27 13.31
N GLY A 103 -5.44 -2.80 12.28
CA GLY A 103 -4.87 -3.65 11.23
C GLY A 103 -3.80 -4.58 11.80
N LEU A 104 -2.94 -4.07 12.67
CA LEU A 104 -1.87 -4.82 13.31
C LEU A 104 -2.40 -5.92 14.23
N GLU A 105 -3.43 -5.64 15.03
CA GLU A 105 -4.10 -6.66 15.85
C GLU A 105 -4.66 -7.80 14.99
N LYS A 106 -5.31 -7.47 13.86
CA LYS A 106 -5.84 -8.49 12.93
C LYS A 106 -4.73 -9.28 12.23
N ALA A 107 -3.65 -8.63 11.80
CA ALA A 107 -2.53 -9.27 11.15
C ALA A 107 -1.80 -10.25 12.09
N GLN A 108 -1.55 -9.84 13.33
CA GLN A 108 -0.97 -10.72 14.35
C GLN A 108 -1.90 -11.86 14.72
N GLY A 109 -3.21 -11.59 14.82
CA GLY A 109 -4.22 -12.63 15.00
C GLY A 109 -4.17 -13.68 13.89
N ALA A 110 -4.03 -13.27 12.63
CA ALA A 110 -3.89 -14.20 11.52
C ALA A 110 -2.66 -15.10 11.68
N ARG A 111 -1.51 -14.54 12.04
CA ARG A 111 -0.27 -15.32 12.23
C ARG A 111 -0.38 -16.34 13.37
N ILE A 112 -1.01 -15.97 14.48
CA ILE A 112 -1.29 -16.89 15.59
C ILE A 112 -2.17 -18.05 15.12
N GLU A 113 -3.22 -17.77 14.37
CA GLU A 113 -4.12 -18.79 13.83
C GLU A 113 -3.41 -19.69 12.81
N ILE A 114 -2.54 -19.15 11.96
CA ILE A 114 -1.71 -19.93 11.03
C ILE A 114 -0.81 -20.90 11.80
N THR A 115 -0.13 -20.44 12.85
CA THR A 115 0.69 -21.31 13.70
C THR A 115 -0.12 -22.44 14.32
N ARG A 116 -1.37 -22.18 14.75
CA ARG A 116 -2.27 -23.22 15.28
C ARG A 116 -2.66 -24.25 14.21
N VAL A 117 -2.98 -23.78 13.00
CA VAL A 117 -3.27 -24.66 11.86
C VAL A 117 -2.06 -25.54 11.55
N LEU A 118 -0.87 -24.97 11.45
CA LEU A 118 0.37 -25.70 11.19
C LEU A 118 0.69 -26.72 12.29
N ALA A 119 0.51 -26.36 13.56
CA ALA A 119 0.68 -27.28 14.67
C ALA A 119 -0.28 -28.48 14.58
N SER A 120 -1.54 -28.25 14.17
CA SER A 120 -2.51 -29.34 13.94
C SER A 120 -2.14 -30.25 12.77
N LEU A 121 -1.30 -29.77 11.85
CA LEU A 121 -0.71 -30.52 10.75
C LEU A 121 0.66 -31.13 11.11
N GLY A 122 1.07 -31.06 12.37
CA GLY A 122 2.34 -31.63 12.86
C GLY A 122 3.57 -30.75 12.59
N TYR A 123 3.41 -29.47 12.27
CA TYR A 123 4.51 -28.53 12.06
C TYR A 123 4.59 -27.50 13.19
N ALA A 124 5.67 -27.54 13.97
CA ALA A 124 5.89 -26.67 15.14
C ALA A 124 7.15 -25.81 15.05
N GLU A 125 7.82 -25.80 13.90
CA GLU A 125 9.06 -25.05 13.68
C GLU A 125 8.79 -23.63 13.14
N THR A 126 9.85 -22.84 13.04
CA THR A 126 9.80 -21.52 12.42
C THR A 126 9.57 -21.62 10.93
N ILE A 127 8.57 -20.89 10.42
CA ILE A 127 8.23 -20.86 9.00
C ILE A 127 9.35 -20.14 8.23
N PRO A 128 9.99 -20.78 7.22
CA PRO A 128 11.02 -20.15 6.41
C PRO A 128 10.41 -19.00 5.59
N LEU A 129 11.02 -17.82 5.68
CA LEU A 129 10.61 -16.65 4.91
C LEU A 129 11.56 -16.47 3.71
N PRO A 130 11.02 -16.23 2.50
CA PRO A 130 11.82 -15.88 1.33
C PRO A 130 12.51 -14.53 1.55
N ASP A 131 13.62 -14.31 0.84
CA ASP A 131 14.24 -13.00 0.76
C ASP A 131 13.43 -12.09 -0.18
N ILE A 132 12.74 -11.11 0.41
CA ILE A 132 11.97 -10.06 -0.29
C ILE A 132 12.55 -8.66 -0.02
N SER A 133 13.84 -8.57 0.32
CA SER A 133 14.54 -7.33 0.68
C SER A 133 14.56 -6.24 -0.40
N THR A 134 14.25 -6.60 -1.66
CA THR A 134 14.17 -5.64 -2.77
C THR A 134 12.90 -5.86 -3.56
N LYS A 135 12.45 -4.79 -4.25
CA LYS A 135 11.34 -4.85 -5.20
C LYS A 135 11.50 -6.01 -6.20
N ALA A 136 12.70 -6.19 -6.76
CA ALA A 136 12.96 -7.24 -7.74
C ALA A 136 12.78 -8.64 -7.14
N LYS A 137 13.34 -8.89 -5.95
CA LYS A 137 13.19 -10.18 -5.25
C LYS A 137 11.73 -10.47 -4.87
N ALA A 138 11.01 -9.47 -4.40
CA ALA A 138 9.58 -9.61 -4.09
C ALA A 138 8.74 -9.93 -5.34
N GLN A 139 9.02 -9.27 -6.46
CA GLN A 139 8.36 -9.52 -7.75
C GLN A 139 8.64 -10.92 -8.29
N GLU A 140 9.90 -11.37 -8.19
CA GLU A 140 10.31 -12.73 -8.57
C GLU A 140 9.61 -13.78 -7.70
N TYR A 141 9.58 -13.57 -6.38
CA TYR A 141 8.93 -14.48 -5.43
C TYR A 141 7.45 -14.73 -5.75
N ILE A 142 6.71 -13.70 -6.18
CA ILE A 142 5.30 -13.82 -6.57
C ILE A 142 5.11 -14.21 -8.06
N GLY A 143 6.19 -14.52 -8.79
CA GLY A 143 6.15 -15.05 -10.15
C GLY A 143 5.96 -14.02 -11.26
N LEU A 144 6.26 -12.73 -11.02
CA LEU A 144 6.16 -11.70 -12.06
C LEU A 144 7.38 -11.71 -13.00
N ASN A 145 7.14 -12.00 -14.29
CA ASN A 145 8.16 -11.81 -15.33
C ASN A 145 8.26 -10.31 -15.70
N MET A 146 9.04 -9.57 -14.92
CA MET A 146 9.18 -8.12 -15.10
C MET A 146 9.84 -7.71 -16.42
N GLN A 147 10.73 -8.54 -16.99
CA GLN A 147 11.32 -8.27 -18.30
C GLN A 147 10.23 -8.26 -19.39
N LYS A 148 9.39 -9.31 -19.41
CA LYS A 148 8.27 -9.41 -20.33
C LYS A 148 7.27 -8.27 -20.13
N LEU A 149 6.82 -8.02 -18.90
CA LEU A 149 5.84 -6.98 -18.60
C LEU A 149 6.34 -5.57 -18.99
N ASN A 150 7.62 -5.27 -18.77
CA ASN A 150 8.20 -4.00 -19.18
C ASN A 150 8.34 -3.88 -20.70
N ALA A 151 8.71 -4.97 -21.39
CA ALA A 151 8.81 -4.99 -22.85
C ALA A 151 7.44 -4.77 -23.50
N GLU A 152 6.41 -5.49 -23.06
CA GLU A 152 5.03 -5.32 -23.53
C GLU A 152 4.51 -3.92 -23.24
N LYS A 153 4.80 -3.36 -22.07
CA LYS A 153 4.40 -1.99 -21.74
C LYS A 153 5.09 -0.98 -22.64
N LYS A 154 6.37 -1.18 -22.94
CA LYS A 154 7.13 -0.32 -23.86
C LYS A 154 6.53 -0.37 -25.27
N GLU A 155 6.25 -1.55 -25.80
CA GLU A 155 5.61 -1.71 -27.10
C GLU A 155 4.25 -1.00 -27.15
N PHE A 156 3.42 -1.14 -26.12
CA PHE A 156 2.17 -0.40 -26.03
C PHE A 156 2.37 1.12 -26.05
N LEU A 157 3.34 1.63 -25.29
CA LEU A 157 3.65 3.06 -25.24
C LEU A 157 4.16 3.60 -26.57
N ASP A 158 4.92 2.80 -27.32
CA ASP A 158 5.50 3.22 -28.60
C ASP A 158 4.50 3.06 -29.77
N ALA A 159 3.64 2.04 -29.75
CA ALA A 159 2.76 1.70 -30.87
C ALA A 159 1.33 2.26 -30.73
N VAL A 160 0.78 2.31 -29.52
CA VAL A 160 -0.64 2.64 -29.30
C VAL A 160 -0.82 4.09 -28.88
N VAL A 161 -0.04 4.56 -27.89
CA VAL A 161 -0.21 5.90 -27.32
C VAL A 161 -0.04 7.02 -28.36
N PRO A 162 0.93 7.00 -29.29
CA PRO A 162 1.05 8.05 -30.31
C PRO A 162 -0.17 8.11 -31.23
N ASN A 163 -0.77 6.96 -31.56
CA ASN A 163 -1.99 6.91 -32.36
C ASN A 163 -3.18 7.51 -31.60
N TRP A 164 -3.33 7.23 -30.32
CA TRP A 164 -4.34 7.86 -29.47
C TRP A 164 -4.14 9.38 -29.37
N LEU A 165 -2.90 9.83 -29.18
CA LEU A 165 -2.57 11.26 -29.14
C LEU A 165 -2.89 11.94 -30.48
N LYS A 166 -2.55 11.31 -31.61
CA LYS A 166 -2.91 11.83 -32.94
C LYS A 166 -4.41 11.97 -33.12
N GLN A 167 -5.19 10.94 -32.80
CA GLN A 167 -6.65 10.99 -32.88
C GLN A 167 -7.25 12.06 -31.94
N ALA A 168 -6.69 12.20 -30.74
CA ALA A 168 -7.10 13.26 -29.80
C ALA A 168 -6.82 14.65 -30.38
N MET A 169 -5.64 14.87 -30.98
CA MET A 169 -5.29 16.15 -31.61
C MET A 169 -6.21 16.48 -32.79
N GLU A 170 -6.52 15.50 -33.65
CA GLU A 170 -7.44 15.67 -34.79
C GLU A 170 -8.85 16.05 -34.30
N ARG A 171 -9.35 15.37 -33.25
CA ARG A 171 -10.62 15.70 -32.61
C ARG A 171 -10.60 17.11 -32.00
N GLU A 172 -9.58 17.43 -31.21
CA GLU A 172 -9.47 18.71 -30.50
C GLU A 172 -9.30 19.89 -31.45
N ALA A 173 -8.74 19.68 -32.64
CA ALA A 173 -8.67 20.71 -33.69
C ALA A 173 -10.05 21.18 -34.16
N THR A 174 -11.10 20.37 -33.96
CA THR A 174 -12.50 20.72 -34.29
C THR A 174 -13.20 21.53 -33.20
N TYR A 175 -12.59 21.68 -32.02
CA TYR A 175 -13.26 22.34 -30.90
C TYR A 175 -13.43 23.84 -31.16
N PRO A 176 -14.60 24.41 -30.81
CA PRO A 176 -14.88 25.84 -31.04
C PRO A 176 -14.01 26.75 -30.16
N THR A 177 -13.50 26.24 -29.03
CA THR A 177 -12.63 26.95 -28.10
C THR A 177 -11.26 26.28 -28.04
N LYS A 178 -10.22 26.99 -28.51
CA LYS A 178 -8.84 26.48 -28.59
C LYS A 178 -8.01 26.69 -27.32
N LYS A 179 -8.49 27.50 -26.36
CA LYS A 179 -7.87 27.73 -25.05
C LYS A 179 -8.96 27.99 -24.01
N PHE A 180 -8.88 27.32 -22.88
CA PHE A 180 -9.46 27.80 -21.63
C PHE A 180 -8.41 28.74 -21.02
N ASN A 181 -8.73 30.03 -20.91
CA ASN A 181 -7.93 30.97 -20.12
C ASN A 181 -8.10 30.66 -18.62
#